data_AF-A0A3D5PQD8-F1
#
_entry.id   AF-A0A3D5PQD8-F1
#
_cell.length_a   1.000
_cell.length_b   1.000
_cell.length_c   1.000
_cell.angle_alpha   90.00
_cell.angle_beta   90.00
_cell.angle_gamma   90.00
#
_symmetry.space_group_name_H-M   'P 1'
#
loop_
_entity.id
_entity.type
_entity.pdbx_description
1 polymer ?
#
loop_
_entity_poly.entity_id
_entity_poly.type
_entity_poly.pdbx_seq_one_letter_code
_entity_poly.pdbx_strand_id
1 'polypeptide(L)'
;ITGAGGGAGRAIIDALCDAGAANIILEDTDAARLAQTLALVEQFWPNTSIGDKGPADIVIDATPNGKNANAAPLLAPEVVSGCKAICDIAGQHGQSQLLNTAKQMKKIAIDASDMGYCQVQAQMAFLFQNQTAF
;
A
#
# COMPACT_ATOMS: atom_id res chain seq x y z
N ILE A 1 -3.20 -5.22 3.80
CA ILE A 1 -2.22 -4.11 3.88
C ILE A 1 -1.38 -4.35 5.13
N THR A 2 -0.11 -4.68 4.95
CA THR A 2 0.84 -4.90 6.06
C THR A 2 1.61 -3.60 6.31
N GLY A 3 1.76 -3.19 7.57
CA GLY A 3 2.26 -1.86 7.94
C GLY A 3 1.17 -0.78 7.94
N ALA A 4 -0.07 -1.16 8.23
CA ALA A 4 -1.26 -0.30 8.19
C ALA A 4 -1.24 0.88 9.19
N GLY A 5 -0.44 0.79 10.25
CA GLY A 5 -0.23 1.82 11.25
C GLY A 5 0.71 2.95 10.81
N GLY A 6 1.47 2.75 9.73
CA GLY A 6 2.42 3.71 9.19
C GLY A 6 1.78 4.81 8.35
N GLY A 7 2.53 5.90 8.09
CA GLY A 7 2.04 7.03 7.30
C GLY A 7 1.64 6.65 5.87
N ALA A 8 2.49 5.90 5.16
CA ALA A 8 2.15 5.39 3.83
C ALA A 8 0.97 4.41 3.87
N GLY A 9 0.94 3.50 4.84
CA GLY A 9 -0.17 2.57 5.06
C GLY A 9 -1.51 3.31 5.19
N ARG A 10 -1.59 4.33 6.05
CA ARG A 10 -2.81 5.15 6.24
C ARG A 10 -3.24 5.88 4.97
N ALA A 11 -2.30 6.48 4.23
CA ALA A 11 -2.62 7.15 2.97
C ALA A 11 -3.16 6.18 1.91
N ILE A 12 -2.62 4.96 1.85
CA ILE A 12 -3.09 3.91 0.94
C ILE A 12 -4.47 3.42 1.35
N ILE A 13 -4.72 3.25 2.65
CA ILE A 13 -6.05 2.86 3.16
C ILE A 13 -7.09 3.89 2.76
N ASP A 14 -6.79 5.17 2.98
CA ASP A 14 -7.67 6.29 2.60
C ASP A 14 -8.00 6.26 1.09
N ALA A 15 -6.98 6.11 0.24
CA ALA A 15 -7.16 6.03 -1.21
C ALA A 15 -7.97 4.79 -1.66
N LEU A 16 -7.81 3.65 -0.98
CA LEU A 16 -8.57 2.43 -1.29
C LEU A 16 -10.02 2.54 -0.83
N CYS A 17 -10.28 3.18 0.32
CA CYS A 17 -11.63 3.48 0.76
C CYS A 17 -12.34 4.41 -0.24
N ASP A 18 -11.68 5.49 -0.67
CA ASP A 18 -12.21 6.44 -1.67
C ASP A 18 -12.50 5.76 -3.01
N ALA A 19 -11.62 4.84 -3.43
CA ALA A 19 -11.81 4.04 -4.65
C ALA A 19 -12.93 2.98 -4.53
N GLY A 20 -13.54 2.81 -3.36
CA GLY A 20 -14.64 1.87 -3.15
C GLY A 20 -14.21 0.41 -3.01
N ALA A 21 -13.03 0.15 -2.43
CA ALA A 21 -12.60 -1.21 -2.13
C ALA A 21 -13.63 -1.93 -1.23
N ALA A 22 -14.14 -3.06 -1.69
CA ALA A 22 -15.25 -3.76 -1.04
C ALA A 22 -14.92 -4.31 0.35
N ASN A 23 -13.68 -4.75 0.56
CA ASN A 23 -13.19 -5.25 1.85
C ASN A 23 -11.70 -4.97 1.98
N ILE A 24 -11.28 -4.44 3.13
CA ILE A 24 -9.88 -4.13 3.41
C ILE A 24 -9.43 -4.91 4.65
N ILE A 25 -8.27 -5.57 4.54
CA ILE A 25 -7.64 -6.31 5.64
C ILE A 25 -6.38 -5.54 6.06
N LEU A 26 -6.28 -5.23 7.34
CA LEU A 26 -5.21 -4.39 7.92
C LEU A 26 -4.36 -5.20 8.90
N GLU A 27 -3.04 -5.06 8.79
CA GLU A 27 -2.09 -5.69 9.70
C GLU A 27 -0.97 -4.70 10.04
N ASP A 28 -0.59 -4.67 11.32
CA ASP A 28 0.58 -3.96 11.81
C ASP A 28 1.16 -4.71 13.01
N THR A 29 2.48 -4.63 13.22
CA THR A 29 3.13 -5.25 14.38
C THR A 29 2.89 -4.44 15.67
N ASP A 30 2.56 -3.15 15.54
CA ASP A 30 2.18 -2.27 16.64
C ASP A 30 0.64 -2.18 16.75
N ALA A 31 0.09 -2.91 17.72
CA ALA A 31 -1.35 -2.96 17.97
C ALA A 31 -1.95 -1.59 18.29
N ALA A 32 -1.19 -0.68 18.90
CA ALA A 32 -1.69 0.66 19.21
C ALA A 32 -1.82 1.51 17.95
N ARG A 33 -0.86 1.41 17.02
CA ARG A 33 -0.96 2.09 15.72
C ARG A 33 -2.07 1.52 14.85
N LEU A 34 -2.27 0.20 14.89
CA LEU A 34 -3.37 -0.46 14.19
C LEU A 34 -4.72 0.02 14.72
N ALA A 35 -4.90 0.05 16.05
CA ALA A 35 -6.13 0.55 16.67
C ALA A 35 -6.43 2.01 16.30
N GLN A 36 -5.41 2.86 16.26
CA GLN A 36 -5.56 4.25 15.77
C GLN A 36 -5.99 4.31 14.30
N THR A 37 -5.39 3.48 13.45
CA THR A 37 -5.78 3.40 12.03
C THR A 37 -7.23 2.94 11.89
N LEU A 38 -7.65 1.91 12.63
CA LEU A 38 -9.04 1.43 12.62
C LEU A 38 -10.02 2.54 13.04
N ALA A 39 -9.71 3.30 14.09
CA ALA A 39 -10.53 4.42 14.53
C ALA A 39 -10.66 5.52 13.45
N LEU A 40 -9.59 5.81 12.71
CA LEU A 40 -9.63 6.76 11.59
C LEU A 40 -10.53 6.24 10.46
N VAL A 41 -10.42 4.95 10.11
CA VAL A 41 -11.26 4.34 9.09
C VAL A 41 -12.74 4.38 9.51
N GLU A 42 -13.05 4.01 10.75
CA GLU A 42 -14.41 4.05 11.28
C GLU A 42 -15.00 5.48 11.23
N GLN A 43 -14.17 6.49 11.56
CA GLN A 43 -14.59 7.88 11.56
C GLN A 43 -14.85 8.44 10.15
N PHE A 44 -13.97 8.19 9.19
CA PHE A 44 -14.00 8.83 7.87
C PHE A 44 -14.62 7.96 6.77
N TRP A 45 -14.60 6.64 6.95
CA TRP A 45 -15.06 5.64 5.99
C TRP A 45 -16.00 4.61 6.65
N PRO A 46 -17.10 5.04 7.30
CA PRO A 46 -17.96 4.17 8.11
C PRO A 46 -18.65 3.04 7.32
N ASN A 47 -18.68 3.14 5.99
CA ASN A 47 -19.28 2.12 5.10
C ASN A 47 -18.25 1.13 4.54
N THR A 48 -16.96 1.30 4.84
CA THR A 48 -15.92 0.38 4.38
C THR A 48 -15.87 -0.85 5.29
N SER A 49 -15.98 -2.04 4.70
CA SER A 49 -15.80 -3.30 5.43
C SER A 49 -14.33 -3.52 5.76
N ILE A 50 -14.01 -3.61 7.05
CA ILE A 50 -12.70 -4.05 7.52
C ILE A 50 -12.78 -5.50 7.99
N GLY A 51 -11.96 -6.36 7.39
CA GLY A 51 -11.88 -7.78 7.71
C GLY A 51 -10.60 -8.15 8.46
N ASP A 52 -10.64 -9.30 9.13
CA ASP A 52 -9.55 -9.75 9.99
C ASP A 52 -8.43 -10.46 9.21
N LYS A 53 -8.78 -11.51 8.45
CA LYS A 53 -7.86 -12.34 7.64
C LYS A 53 -8.61 -12.97 6.47
N GLY A 54 -7.90 -13.21 5.36
CA GLY A 54 -8.48 -13.88 4.20
C GLY A 54 -7.68 -13.65 2.92
N PRO A 55 -8.11 -14.26 1.80
CA PRO A 55 -7.54 -13.98 0.49
C PRO A 55 -7.81 -12.52 0.10
N ALA A 56 -6.89 -11.92 -0.65
CA ALA A 56 -7.01 -10.56 -1.16
C ALA A 56 -6.57 -10.49 -2.63
N ASP A 57 -7.31 -9.74 -3.44
CA ASP A 57 -6.96 -9.48 -4.84
C ASP A 57 -5.72 -8.58 -4.95
N ILE A 58 -5.57 -7.63 -4.04
CA ILE A 58 -4.46 -6.68 -3.97
C ILE A 58 -3.80 -6.83 -2.61
N VAL A 59 -2.50 -7.11 -2.61
CA VAL A 59 -1.71 -7.26 -1.39
C VAL A 59 -0.63 -6.19 -1.38
N ILE A 60 -0.51 -5.49 -0.26
CA ILE A 60 0.32 -4.28 -0.13
C ILE A 60 1.23 -4.44 1.08
N ASP A 61 2.54 -4.38 0.86
CA ASP A 61 3.56 -4.24 1.90
C ASP A 61 3.96 -2.76 2.03
N ALA A 62 3.40 -2.09 3.03
CA ALA A 62 3.72 -0.71 3.39
C ALA A 62 4.77 -0.62 4.51
N THR A 63 5.50 -1.71 4.78
CA THR A 63 6.59 -1.71 5.75
C THR A 63 7.90 -1.21 5.13
N PRO A 64 8.91 -0.84 5.93
CA PRO A 64 10.23 -0.50 5.42
C PRO A 64 11.03 -1.68 4.84
N ASN A 65 10.52 -2.91 4.86
CA ASN A 65 11.27 -4.13 4.53
C ASN A 65 11.93 -4.10 3.14
N GLY A 66 11.19 -3.59 2.15
CA GLY A 66 11.67 -3.46 0.76
C GLY A 66 12.86 -2.53 0.55
N LYS A 67 13.25 -1.70 1.54
CA LYS A 67 14.42 -0.82 1.46
C LYS A 67 15.73 -1.61 1.35
N ASN A 68 15.77 -2.81 1.93
CA ASN A 68 16.88 -3.72 1.74
C ASN A 68 16.51 -4.72 0.63
N ALA A 69 17.13 -4.58 -0.55
CA ALA A 69 16.86 -5.45 -1.70
C ALA A 69 17.17 -6.94 -1.45
N ASN A 70 17.89 -7.28 -0.38
CA ASN A 70 18.19 -8.65 0.03
C ASN A 70 17.33 -9.15 1.20
N ALA A 71 16.47 -8.31 1.78
CA ALA A 71 15.55 -8.75 2.83
C ALA A 71 14.55 -9.77 2.26
N ALA A 72 14.30 -10.82 3.03
CA ALA A 72 13.26 -11.78 2.69
C ALA A 72 11.89 -11.07 2.68
N PRO A 73 10.98 -11.39 1.74
CA PRO A 73 9.62 -10.88 1.77
C PRO A 73 8.93 -11.28 3.09
N LEU A 74 8.15 -10.34 3.66
CA LEU A 74 7.31 -10.63 4.84
C LEU A 74 6.09 -11.48 4.47
N LEU A 75 5.71 -11.45 3.19
CA LEU A 75 4.56 -12.17 2.65
C LEU A 75 4.99 -13.55 2.16
N ALA A 76 4.26 -14.58 2.58
CA ALA A 76 4.50 -15.94 2.14
C ALA A 76 4.23 -16.10 0.62
N PRO A 77 4.98 -16.96 -0.10
CA PRO A 77 4.79 -17.20 -1.54
C PRO A 77 3.35 -17.56 -1.93
N GLU A 78 2.61 -18.25 -1.05
CA GLU A 78 1.23 -18.65 -1.27
C GLU A 78 0.30 -17.42 -1.36
N VAL A 79 0.56 -16.38 -0.54
CA VAL A 79 -0.16 -15.11 -0.59
C VAL A 79 0.08 -14.41 -1.93
N VAL A 80 1.34 -14.38 -2.39
CA VAL A 80 1.70 -13.82 -3.70
C VAL A 80 1.01 -14.57 -4.82
N SER A 81 0.97 -15.91 -4.74
CA SER A 81 0.32 -16.74 -5.75
C SER A 81 -1.20 -16.58 -5.80
N GLY A 82 -1.84 -16.27 -4.67
CA GLY A 82 -3.30 -16.13 -4.53
C GLY A 82 -3.86 -14.77 -4.94
N CYS A 83 -3.02 -13.73 -5.03
CA CYS A 83 -3.46 -12.39 -5.40
C CYS A 83 -3.36 -12.10 -6.92
N LYS A 84 -3.90 -10.95 -7.33
CA LYS A 84 -3.75 -10.38 -8.68
C LYS A 84 -2.60 -9.37 -8.74
N ALA A 85 -2.47 -8.55 -7.70
CA ALA A 85 -1.47 -7.48 -7.63
C ALA A 85 -0.72 -7.47 -6.29
N ILE A 86 0.57 -7.17 -6.36
CA ILE A 86 1.47 -6.93 -5.24
C ILE A 86 2.00 -5.51 -5.33
N CYS A 87 1.90 -4.77 -4.23
CA CYS A 87 2.47 -3.44 -4.08
C CYS A 87 3.53 -3.46 -2.98
N ASP A 88 4.70 -2.87 -3.25
CA ASP A 88 5.76 -2.69 -2.25
C ASP A 88 6.15 -1.22 -2.18
N ILE A 89 5.87 -0.59 -1.03
CA ILE A 89 6.02 0.86 -0.85
C ILE A 89 7.45 1.24 -0.43
N ALA A 90 8.32 0.24 -0.26
CA ALA A 90 9.73 0.41 0.05
C ALA A 90 10.65 -0.07 -1.09
N GLY A 91 10.10 -0.73 -2.11
CA GLY A 91 10.80 -1.08 -3.34
C GLY A 91 11.40 0.16 -3.99
N GLN A 92 12.72 0.31 -3.95
CA GLN A 92 13.40 1.34 -4.73
C GLN A 92 13.64 0.80 -6.13
N HIS A 93 12.92 1.31 -7.12
CA HIS A 93 13.06 0.93 -8.53
C HIS A 93 12.76 -0.54 -8.83
N GLY A 94 11.79 -1.12 -8.12
CA GLY A 94 11.30 -2.46 -8.42
C GLY A 94 12.27 -3.60 -8.07
N GLN A 95 13.26 -3.34 -7.21
CA GLN A 95 14.34 -4.28 -6.88
C GLN A 95 14.12 -5.13 -5.62
N SER A 96 13.03 -4.92 -4.87
CA SER A 96 12.78 -5.72 -3.68
C SER A 96 12.53 -7.20 -4.04
N GLN A 97 12.88 -8.11 -3.13
CA GLN A 97 12.60 -9.53 -3.33
C GLN A 97 11.10 -9.80 -3.54
N LEU A 98 10.22 -9.07 -2.86
CA LEU A 98 8.77 -9.21 -2.99
C LEU A 98 8.30 -8.91 -4.42
N LEU A 99 8.75 -7.80 -5.00
CA LEU A 99 8.40 -7.43 -6.37
C LEU A 99 9.03 -8.39 -7.39
N ASN A 100 10.24 -8.90 -7.12
CA ASN A 100 10.87 -9.92 -7.96
C ASN A 100 10.06 -11.23 -7.95
N THR A 101 9.61 -11.70 -6.78
CA THR A 101 8.75 -12.87 -6.65
C THR A 101 7.43 -12.67 -7.39
N ALA A 102 6.79 -11.50 -7.24
CA ALA A 102 5.55 -11.18 -7.94
C ALA A 102 5.73 -11.24 -9.48
N LYS A 103 6.82 -10.65 -10.01
CA LYS A 103 7.16 -10.69 -11.44
C LYS A 103 7.40 -12.12 -11.93
N GLN A 104 8.16 -12.92 -11.18
CA GLN A 104 8.40 -14.34 -11.52
C GLN A 104 7.10 -15.15 -11.56
N MET A 105 6.16 -14.84 -10.67
CA MET A 105 4.83 -15.45 -10.62
C MET A 105 3.82 -14.80 -11.59
N LYS A 106 4.27 -13.88 -12.47
CA LYS A 106 3.45 -13.16 -13.46
C LYS A 106 2.28 -12.40 -12.84
N LYS A 107 2.48 -11.87 -11.63
CA LYS A 107 1.54 -10.97 -10.95
C LYS A 107 1.81 -9.53 -11.38
N ILE A 108 0.80 -8.67 -11.20
CA ILE A 108 1.00 -7.23 -11.34
C ILE A 108 1.87 -6.78 -10.17
N ALA A 109 3.00 -6.15 -10.45
CA ALA A 109 3.92 -5.64 -9.44
C ALA A 109 3.93 -4.11 -9.52
N ILE A 110 3.56 -3.45 -8.42
CA ILE A 110 3.47 -1.99 -8.29
C ILE A 110 4.57 -1.54 -7.33
N ASP A 111 5.43 -0.66 -7.81
CA ASP A 111 6.60 -0.19 -7.08
C ASP A 111 6.31 1.11 -6.32
N ALA A 112 7.13 1.44 -5.32
CA ALA A 112 7.01 2.70 -4.59
C ALA A 112 7.14 3.92 -5.50
N SER A 113 7.89 3.78 -6.61
CA SER A 113 8.06 4.83 -7.60
C SER A 113 6.76 5.21 -8.33
N ASP A 114 5.82 4.27 -8.50
CA ASP A 114 4.51 4.54 -9.10
C ASP A 114 3.71 5.50 -8.22
N MET A 115 3.65 5.23 -6.91
CA MET A 115 3.03 6.12 -5.92
C MET A 115 3.73 7.49 -5.86
N GLY A 116 5.06 7.48 -5.83
CA GLY A 116 5.87 8.70 -5.77
C GLY A 116 5.65 9.62 -6.97
N TYR A 117 5.57 9.05 -8.18
CA TYR A 117 5.32 9.82 -9.40
C TYR A 117 3.96 10.54 -9.36
N CYS A 118 2.90 9.83 -8.97
CA CYS A 118 1.57 10.41 -8.80
C CYS A 118 1.54 11.52 -7.74
N GLN A 119 2.26 11.33 -6.63
CA GLN A 119 2.30 12.31 -5.55
C GLN A 119 2.99 13.61 -5.97
N VAL A 120 4.10 13.54 -6.71
CA VAL A 120 4.79 14.75 -7.22
C VAL A 120 3.85 15.55 -8.12
N GLN A 121 3.13 14.90 -9.01
CA GLN A 121 2.18 15.59 -9.89
C GLN A 121 1.11 16.35 -9.10
N ALA A 122 0.50 15.71 -8.09
CA ALA A 122 -0.50 16.34 -7.25
C ALA A 122 0.06 17.52 -6.44
N GLN A 123 1.27 17.38 -5.89
CA GLN A 123 1.95 18.44 -5.14
C GLN A 123 2.28 19.64 -6.02
N MET A 124 2.82 19.41 -7.22
CA MET A 124 3.13 20.48 -8.18
C MET A 124 1.86 21.21 -8.61
N ALA A 125 0.78 20.47 -8.88
CA ALA A 125 -0.50 21.07 -9.19
C ALA A 125 -0.97 21.98 -8.05
N PHE A 126 -0.97 21.50 -6.81
CA PHE A 126 -1.37 22.31 -5.65
C PHE A 126 -0.49 23.56 -5.44
N LEU A 127 0.84 23.41 -5.50
CA LEU A 127 1.77 24.50 -5.24
C LEU A 127 1.75 25.60 -6.32
N PHE A 128 1.49 25.22 -7.58
CA PHE A 128 1.56 26.13 -8.72
C PHE A 128 0.20 26.43 -9.37
N GLN A 129 -0.91 26.02 -8.73
CA GLN A 129 -2.28 26.18 -9.21
C GLN A 129 -2.68 27.62 -9.58
N ASN A 130 -1.94 28.64 -9.10
CA ASN A 130 -2.16 30.06 -9.37
C ASN A 130 -1.07 30.74 -10.23
N GLN A 131 -0.13 30.01 -10.82
CA GLN A 131 0.80 30.60 -11.79
C GLN A 131 0.17 30.56 -13.19
N THR A 132 -0.69 31.55 -13.46
CA THR A 132 -1.03 31.92 -14.84
C THR A 132 0.25 32.27 -15.60
N ALA A 133 0.47 31.55 -16.70
CA ALA A 133 1.40 31.80 -17.81
C ALA A 133 2.33 33.02 -17.71
N PHE A 134 3.64 32.76 -17.80
CA PHE A 134 4.61 33.75 -18.29
C PHE A 134 4.53 33.84 -19.81
#